data_AF-A0A661KHR4-F1
#
_entry.id   AF-A0A661KHR4-F1
#
_cell.length_a   1.000
_cell.length_b   1.000
_cell.length_c   1.000
_cell.angle_alpha   90.00
_cell.angle_beta   90.00
_cell.angle_gamma   90.00
#
_symmetry.space_group_name_H-M   'P 1'
#
loop_
_entity.id
_entity.type
_entity.pdbx_description
1 polymer ?
#
loop_
_entity_poly.entity_id
_entity_poly.type
_entity_poly.pdbx_seq_one_letter_code
_entity_poly.pdbx_strand_id
1 'polypeptide(L)'
;MMVQEEERYRVIFLGPAAKDFGLVDKLVRNLQIYFRLSAQNVTKMMRLAPITVKNGINLKEAQRYKTVLEEIGAKVKIEPIDGTGAQQEPSNMSEDFSGKGKVRG
;
A
#
# COMPACT_ATOMS: atom_id res chain seq x y z
N MET A 1 -14.18 -3.06 -31.79
CA MET A 1 -14.31 -3.73 -30.48
C MET A 1 -13.55 -2.87 -29.47
N MET A 2 -14.25 -2.23 -28.55
CA MET A 2 -13.59 -1.48 -27.47
C MET A 2 -13.29 -2.48 -26.36
N VAL A 3 -12.02 -2.84 -26.21
CA VAL A 3 -11.56 -3.50 -25.00
C VAL A 3 -11.82 -2.51 -23.87
N GLN A 4 -12.88 -2.75 -23.10
CA GLN A 4 -12.97 -2.14 -21.78
C GLN A 4 -11.80 -2.75 -21.02
N GLU A 5 -10.68 -2.04 -21.00
CA GLU A 5 -9.69 -2.20 -19.94
C GLU A 5 -10.49 -1.98 -18.66
N GLU A 6 -10.94 -3.09 -18.06
CA GLU A 6 -11.52 -3.07 -16.74
C GLU A 6 -10.43 -2.52 -15.85
N GLU A 7 -10.42 -1.21 -15.61
CA GLU A 7 -9.45 -0.54 -14.75
C GLU A 7 -9.46 -1.27 -13.42
N ARG A 8 -8.42 -2.07 -13.20
CA ARG A 8 -8.30 -2.86 -11.99
C ARG A 8 -7.59 -2.00 -10.98
N TYR A 9 -8.03 -2.08 -9.75
CA TYR A 9 -7.47 -1.33 -8.64
C TYR A 9 -6.93 -2.31 -7.60
N ARG A 10 -5.87 -1.88 -6.92
CA ARG A 10 -5.32 -2.56 -5.74
C ARG A 10 -5.56 -1.72 -4.50
N VAL A 11 -5.84 -2.40 -3.41
CA VAL A 11 -6.06 -1.81 -2.09
C VAL A 11 -4.84 -2.14 -1.24
N ILE A 12 -4.13 -1.10 -0.84
CA ILE A 12 -2.92 -1.17 -0.04
C ILE A 12 -3.25 -0.66 1.35
N PHE A 13 -3.07 -1.53 2.34
CA PHE A 13 -3.14 -1.18 3.75
C PHE A 13 -1.82 -0.57 4.18
N LEU A 14 -1.82 0.70 4.57
CA LEU A 14 -0.63 1.45 4.99
C LEU A 14 -0.34 1.33 6.49
N GLY A 15 -1.27 0.77 7.28
CA GLY A 15 -1.13 0.68 8.74
C GLY A 15 -2.33 1.25 9.48
N PRO A 16 -2.25 1.40 10.81
CA PRO A 16 -3.26 2.09 11.59
C PRO A 16 -3.26 3.60 11.31
N ALA A 17 -4.44 4.22 11.27
CA ALA A 17 -4.61 5.66 11.07
C ALA A 17 -4.07 6.49 12.25
N ALA A 18 -4.12 5.91 13.46
CA ALA A 18 -3.58 6.50 14.68
C ALA A 18 -2.65 5.50 15.38
N LYS A 19 -1.59 6.00 16.04
CA LYS A 19 -0.66 5.18 16.82
C LYS A 19 -1.14 4.91 18.26
N ASP A 20 -2.39 5.24 18.55
CA ASP A 20 -3.01 5.01 19.84
C ASP A 20 -3.26 3.51 20.08
N PHE A 21 -2.76 2.99 21.20
CA PHE A 21 -2.93 1.58 21.56
C PHE A 21 -4.40 1.13 21.55
N GLY A 22 -5.31 1.97 22.03
CA GLY A 22 -6.75 1.67 22.03
C GLY A 22 -7.38 1.64 20.63
N LEU A 23 -6.88 2.44 19.69
CA LEU A 23 -7.35 2.44 18.30
C LEU A 23 -6.75 1.28 17.50
N VAL A 24 -5.50 0.93 17.77
CA VAL A 24 -4.83 -0.23 17.18
C VAL A 24 -5.52 -1.53 17.63
N ASP A 25 -5.85 -1.68 18.91
CA ASP A 25 -6.53 -2.88 19.41
C ASP A 25 -7.95 -3.04 18.82
N LYS A 26 -8.71 -1.92 18.76
CA LYS A 26 -10.00 -1.89 18.06
C LYS A 26 -9.86 -2.24 16.58
N LEU A 27 -8.85 -1.71 15.90
CA LEU A 27 -8.59 -2.02 14.49
C LEU A 27 -8.28 -3.52 14.31
N VAL A 28 -7.45 -4.11 15.17
CA VAL A 28 -7.13 -5.55 15.13
C VAL A 28 -8.41 -6.38 15.29
N ARG A 29 -9.25 -6.04 16.28
CA ARG A 29 -10.51 -6.74 16.54
C ARG A 29 -11.49 -6.61 15.38
N ASN A 30 -11.62 -5.41 14.82
CA ASN A 30 -12.49 -5.16 13.68
C ASN A 30 -12.00 -5.90 12.43
N LEU A 31 -10.69 -5.95 12.17
CA LEU A 31 -10.13 -6.76 11.07
C LEU A 31 -10.45 -8.25 11.23
N GLN A 32 -10.40 -8.80 12.46
CA GLN A 32 -10.79 -10.19 12.70
C GLN A 32 -12.29 -10.42 12.45
N ILE A 33 -13.16 -9.49 12.87
CA ILE A 33 -14.62 -9.65 12.75
C ILE A 33 -15.09 -9.45 11.30
N TYR A 34 -14.72 -8.31 10.68
CA TYR A 34 -15.22 -7.93 9.36
C TYR A 34 -14.57 -8.73 8.24
N PHE A 35 -13.27 -9.05 8.34
CA PHE A 35 -12.53 -9.77 7.30
C PHE A 35 -12.32 -11.25 7.63
N ARG A 36 -12.84 -11.73 8.78
CA ARG A 36 -12.64 -13.12 9.26
C ARG A 36 -11.18 -13.56 9.24
N LEU A 37 -10.27 -12.62 9.48
CA LEU A 37 -8.83 -12.87 9.50
C LEU A 37 -8.43 -13.49 10.84
N SER A 38 -7.49 -14.43 10.79
CA SER A 38 -6.86 -14.95 12.01
C SER A 38 -6.00 -13.88 12.68
N ALA A 39 -5.82 -13.97 14.00
CA ALA A 39 -4.96 -13.05 14.75
C ALA A 39 -3.53 -12.98 14.21
N GLN A 40 -3.01 -14.10 13.68
CA GLN A 40 -1.71 -14.16 13.03
C GLN A 40 -1.68 -13.33 11.74
N ASN A 41 -2.70 -13.45 10.89
CA ASN A 41 -2.78 -12.68 9.65
C ASN A 41 -2.92 -11.18 9.93
N VAL A 42 -3.70 -10.80 10.94
CA VAL A 42 -3.83 -9.39 11.34
C VAL A 42 -2.52 -8.83 11.90
N THR A 43 -1.84 -9.58 12.77
CA THR A 43 -0.51 -9.20 13.29
C THR A 43 0.51 -9.06 12.15
N LYS A 44 0.48 -9.98 11.19
CA LYS A 44 1.35 -9.95 10.01
C LYS A 44 1.08 -8.70 9.16
N MET A 45 -0.19 -8.37 8.92
CA MET A 45 -0.58 -7.16 8.19
C MET A 45 -0.14 -5.87 8.90
N MET A 46 -0.24 -5.82 10.23
CA MET A 46 0.21 -4.68 11.04
C MET A 46 1.74 -4.50 11.00
N ARG A 47 2.50 -5.60 11.03
CA ARG A 47 3.98 -5.57 11.03
C ARG A 47 4.58 -5.33 9.65
N LEU A 48 3.92 -5.82 8.60
CA LEU A 48 4.38 -5.73 7.22
C LEU A 48 3.72 -4.58 6.45
N ALA A 49 3.04 -3.66 7.14
CA ALA A 49 2.52 -2.47 6.50
C ALA A 49 3.68 -1.63 5.91
N PRO A 50 3.56 -1.15 4.67
CA PRO A 50 2.40 -1.23 3.78
C PRO A 50 2.26 -2.60 3.06
N ILE A 51 1.06 -3.19 3.07
CA ILE A 51 0.76 -4.48 2.41
C ILE A 51 -0.47 -4.38 1.51
N THR A 52 -0.40 -5.00 0.33
CA THR A 52 -1.56 -5.13 -0.56
C THR A 52 -2.54 -6.17 0.00
N VAL A 53 -3.74 -5.72 0.37
CA VAL A 53 -4.78 -6.59 0.95
C VAL A 53 -5.71 -7.17 -0.12
N LYS A 54 -5.87 -6.45 -1.22
CA LYS A 54 -6.68 -6.90 -2.36
C LYS A 54 -6.11 -6.34 -3.65
N ASN A 55 -6.05 -7.19 -4.67
CA ASN A 55 -5.54 -6.86 -5.99
C ASN A 55 -6.58 -7.25 -7.04
N GLY A 56 -6.64 -6.52 -8.15
CA GLY A 56 -7.47 -6.89 -9.30
C GLY A 56 -8.96 -6.62 -9.14
N ILE A 57 -9.37 -5.60 -8.38
CA ILE A 57 -10.79 -5.30 -8.11
C ILE A 57 -11.25 -4.01 -8.80
N ASN A 58 -12.54 -3.88 -9.06
CA ASN A 58 -13.10 -2.65 -9.66
C ASN A 58 -13.04 -1.46 -8.69
N LEU A 59 -13.06 -0.23 -9.23
CA LEU A 59 -13.06 1.02 -8.45
C LEU A 59 -14.12 1.02 -7.34
N LYS A 60 -15.34 0.58 -7.66
CA LYS A 60 -16.47 0.54 -6.72
C LYS A 60 -16.22 -0.40 -5.54
N GLU A 61 -15.59 -1.54 -5.79
CA GLU A 61 -15.19 -2.46 -4.72
C GLU A 61 -14.02 -1.88 -3.92
N ALA A 62 -13.01 -1.33 -4.59
CA ALA A 62 -11.86 -0.72 -3.94
C ALA A 62 -12.26 0.42 -2.98
N GLN A 63 -13.19 1.28 -3.39
CA GLN A 63 -13.75 2.32 -2.54
C GLN A 63 -14.47 1.75 -1.33
N ARG A 64 -15.30 0.71 -1.48
CA ARG A 64 -15.94 0.05 -0.34
C ARG A 64 -14.93 -0.48 0.66
N TYR A 65 -13.88 -1.16 0.19
CA TYR A 65 -12.82 -1.65 1.07
C TYR A 65 -12.09 -0.51 1.77
N LYS A 66 -11.77 0.57 1.05
CA LYS A 66 -11.15 1.77 1.62
C LYS A 66 -12.01 2.38 2.71
N THR A 67 -13.30 2.61 2.44
CA THR A 67 -14.24 3.19 3.42
C THR A 67 -14.33 2.32 4.67
N VAL A 68 -14.59 1.02 4.52
CA VAL A 68 -14.71 0.11 5.68
C VAL A 68 -13.42 0.08 6.50
N LEU A 69 -12.26 0.00 5.84
CA LEU A 69 -10.97 -0.01 6.51
C LEU A 69 -10.67 1.33 7.21
N GLU A 70 -10.96 2.48 6.57
CA GLU A 70 -10.80 3.79 7.17
C GLU A 70 -11.74 4.01 8.36
N GLU A 71 -13.00 3.54 8.27
CA GLU A 71 -13.98 3.61 9.37
C GLU A 71 -13.54 2.81 10.60
N ILE A 72 -12.86 1.67 10.42
CA ILE A 72 -12.33 0.88 11.54
C ILE A 72 -10.99 1.40 12.06
N GLY A 73 -10.47 2.52 11.52
CA GLY A 73 -9.25 3.18 11.97
C GLY A 73 -7.98 2.73 11.24
N ALA A 74 -8.08 2.12 10.07
CA ALA A 74 -6.94 1.83 9.20
C ALA A 74 -6.65 2.98 8.23
N LYS A 75 -5.41 3.06 7.77
CA LYS A 75 -5.00 3.91 6.67
C LYS A 75 -4.87 3.08 5.41
N VAL A 76 -5.61 3.45 4.36
CA VAL A 76 -5.67 2.66 3.11
C VAL A 76 -5.46 3.56 1.90
N LYS A 77 -4.69 3.04 0.94
CA LYS A 77 -4.45 3.66 -0.35
C LYS A 77 -5.02 2.75 -1.44
N ILE A 78 -5.77 3.33 -2.37
CA ILE A 78 -6.17 2.67 -3.61
C ILE A 78 -5.20 3.12 -4.68
N GLU A 79 -4.64 2.18 -5.44
CA GLU A 79 -3.86 2.49 -6.62
C GLU A 79 -4.46 1.78 -7.85
N PRO A 80 -4.59 2.48 -8.99
CA PRO A 80 -4.93 1.83 -10.24
C PRO A 80 -3.78 0.87 -10.63
N ILE A 81 -4.16 -0.32 -11.03
CA ILE A 81 -3.34 -1.29 -11.75
C ILE A 81 -3.54 -0.99 -13.23
N ASP A 82 -3.22 0.24 -13.60
CA ASP A 82 -2.86 0.49 -14.99
C ASP A 82 -1.58 -0.32 -15.23
N GLY A 83 -1.40 -0.87 -16.43
CA GLY A 83 -0.20 -1.61 -16.83
C GLY A 83 1.12 -0.81 -16.74
N THR A 84 1.10 0.35 -16.08
CA THR A 84 2.17 1.34 -15.98
C THR A 84 2.29 1.84 -14.54
N GLY A 85 2.45 0.94 -13.58
CA GLY A 85 2.57 1.24 -12.15
C GLY A 85 3.98 1.04 -11.61
N ALA A 86 4.94 1.82 -12.14
CA ALA A 86 6.24 2.16 -11.56
C ALA A 86 6.86 1.12 -10.62
N GLN A 87 7.77 0.31 -11.15
CA GLN A 87 8.98 -0.01 -10.42
C GLN A 87 9.48 1.28 -9.77
N GLN A 88 9.56 1.30 -8.46
CA GLN A 88 10.51 2.15 -7.78
C GLN A 88 11.88 1.68 -8.26
N GLU A 89 12.32 2.19 -9.40
CA GLU A 89 13.75 2.27 -9.67
C GLU A 89 14.27 3.22 -8.58
N PRO A 90 15.13 2.77 -7.66
CA PRO A 90 15.89 3.72 -6.89
C PRO A 90 16.66 4.55 -7.91
N SER A 91 16.23 5.79 -8.09
CA SER A 91 16.94 6.84 -8.81
C SER A 91 18.23 7.14 -8.05
N ASN A 92 19.20 6.23 -8.17
CA ASN A 92 20.59 6.50 -7.87
C ASN A 92 21.23 7.09 -9.15
N MET A 93 20.67 8.20 -9.61
CA MET A 93 21.35 9.11 -10.52
C MET A 93 21.96 10.21 -9.67
N SER A 94 23.24 10.07 -9.34
CA SER A 94 24.11 11.22 -9.12
C SER A 94 25.23 11.12 -10.14
N GLU A 95 24.99 11.72 -11.30
CA GLU A 95 26.03 12.08 -12.25
C GLU A 95 26.96 13.13 -11.63
N ASP A 96 28.24 12.85 -11.84
CA ASP A 96 29.27 13.80 -12.26
C ASP A 96 29.56 15.03 -11.36
N PHE A 97 30.66 14.93 -10.61
CA PHE A 97 31.54 16.07 -10.43
C PHE A 97 32.87 15.78 -11.13
N SER A 98 32.92 16.13 -12.42
CA SER A 98 34.14 16.51 -13.13
C SER A 98 34.97 17.48 -12.29
N GLY A 99 36.09 16.99 -11.78
CA GLY A 99 37.08 17.75 -11.01
C GLY A 99 38.48 17.46 -11.53
N LYS A 100 38.96 18.32 -12.41
CA LYS A 100 40.31 18.35 -12.99
C LYS A 100 41.43 18.04 -11.97
N GLY A 101 42.41 17.25 -12.41
CA GLY A 101 43.80 17.68 -12.29
C GLY A 101 44.81 16.73 -11.64
N LYS A 102 45.89 16.52 -12.42
CA LYS A 102 47.30 16.64 -11.98
C LYS A 102 48.09 15.34 -11.71
N VAL A 103 48.73 14.89 -12.78
CA VAL A 103 50.13 14.45 -12.94
C VAL A 103 50.96 13.97 -11.72
N ARG A 104 51.63 12.84 -11.98
CA ARG A 104 53.02 12.48 -11.64
C ARG A 104 53.38 12.16 -10.18
N GLY A 105 54.02 10.99 -10.04
CA GLY A 105 54.83 10.53 -8.92
C GLY A 105 55.35 9.16 -9.25
#